data_AF-A0A7K5J9S1-F1
#
_entry.id   AF-A0A7K5J9S1-F1
#
_cell.length_a   1.000
_cell.length_b   1.000
_cell.length_c   1.000
_cell.angle_alpha   90.00
_cell.angle_beta   90.00
_cell.angle_gamma   90.00
#
_symmetry.space_group_name_H-M   'P 1'
#
loop_
_entity.id
_entity.type
_entity.pdbx_description
1 polymer ?
#
loop_
_entity_poly.entity_id
_entity_poly.type
_entity_poly.pdbx_seq_one_letter_code
_entity_poly.pdbx_strand_id
1 'polypeptide(L)'
;QCDSIFRGFASCLISLGESMTLNVRRQQQQQEEGGEEAQELETICKSWDDFHTCASDVLSRCPVEASSVWESLRQESRKMQFQGNLQELCSARSRLASPQPPGSPASETNQATLRGSATSLHARLLVLLALPLALLL
;
A
#
# COMPACT_ATOMS: atom_id res chain seq x y z
N GLN A 1 4.21 -2.24 21.02
CA GLN A 1 4.66 -1.31 19.93
C GLN A 1 3.82 -1.55 18.67
N CYS A 2 3.47 -2.79 18.35
CA CYS A 2 2.54 -3.13 17.27
C CYS A 2 1.06 -2.95 17.61
N ASP A 3 0.72 -2.72 18.88
CA ASP A 3 -0.65 -2.63 19.37
C ASP A 3 -1.41 -1.40 18.82
N SER A 4 -0.67 -0.38 18.36
CA SER A 4 -1.23 0.87 17.82
C SER A 4 -1.27 0.92 16.29
N ILE A 5 -0.77 -0.09 15.56
CA ILE A 5 -0.76 -0.05 14.09
C ILE A 5 -2.17 -0.03 13.51
N PHE A 6 -3.12 -0.72 14.15
CA PHE A 6 -4.52 -0.71 13.74
C PHE A 6 -5.17 0.64 14.00
N ARG A 7 -4.84 1.30 15.12
CA ARG A 7 -5.28 2.66 15.38
C ARG A 7 -4.74 3.62 14.32
N GLY A 8 -3.45 3.51 13.98
CA GLY A 8 -2.83 4.34 12.94
C GLY A 8 -3.44 4.11 11.56
N PHE A 9 -3.65 2.84 11.18
CA PHE A 9 -4.30 2.48 9.92
C PHE A 9 -5.74 2.99 9.85
N ALA A 10 -6.50 2.86 10.94
CA ALA A 10 -7.85 3.41 11.04
C ALA A 10 -7.84 4.95 10.90
N SER A 11 -6.88 5.65 11.48
CA SER A 11 -6.70 7.08 11.27
C SER A 11 -6.43 7.42 9.79
N CYS A 12 -5.62 6.63 9.08
CA CYS A 12 -5.41 6.82 7.64
C CYS A 12 -6.72 6.65 6.85
N LEU A 13 -7.55 5.65 7.18
CA LEU A 13 -8.86 5.45 6.55
C LEU A 13 -9.83 6.60 6.81
N ILE A 14 -9.87 7.13 8.04
CA ILE A 14 -10.70 8.28 8.38
C ILE A 14 -10.27 9.51 7.56
N SER A 15 -8.97 9.78 7.50
CA SER A 15 -8.40 10.88 6.71
C SER A 15 -8.75 10.77 5.21
N LEU A 16 -8.71 9.56 4.64
CA LEU A 16 -9.16 9.31 3.27
C LEU A 16 -10.63 9.70 3.07
N GLY A 17 -11.51 9.26 3.97
CA GLY A 17 -12.95 9.57 3.90
C GLY A 17 -13.23 11.07 4.04
N GLU A 18 -12.51 11.77 4.92
CA GLU A 18 -12.60 13.23 5.08
C GLU A 18 -12.15 13.95 3.81
N SER A 19 -11.01 13.55 3.23
CA SER A 19 -10.49 14.12 1.99
C SER A 19 -11.48 13.94 0.82
N MET A 20 -12.08 12.75 0.67
CA MET A 20 -13.09 12.52 -0.36
C MET A 20 -14.35 13.36 -0.17
N THR A 21 -14.78 13.57 1.07
CA THR A 21 -15.93 14.44 1.37
C THR A 21 -15.64 15.90 0.97
N LEU A 22 -14.41 16.37 1.19
CA LEU A 22 -14.00 17.72 0.76
C LEU A 22 -13.96 17.85 -0.76
N ASN A 23 -13.58 16.79 -1.47
CA ASN A 23 -13.57 16.77 -2.94
C ASN A 23 -14.99 16.93 -3.50
N VAL A 24 -15.96 16.19 -2.96
CA VAL A 24 -17.39 16.30 -3.34
C VAL A 24 -17.93 17.70 -3.05
N ARG A 25 -17.60 18.28 -1.88
CA ARG A 25 -18.05 19.65 -1.55
C ARG A 25 -17.47 20.69 -2.50
N ARG A 26 -16.20 20.58 -2.88
CA ARG A 26 -15.59 21.48 -3.87
C ARG A 26 -16.25 21.33 -5.23
N GLN A 27 -16.55 20.10 -5.66
CA GLN A 27 -17.25 19.86 -6.92
C GLN A 27 -18.61 20.58 -6.94
N GLN A 28 -19.41 20.46 -5.87
CA GLN A 28 -20.70 21.15 -5.76
C GLN A 28 -20.57 22.68 -5.82
N GLN A 29 -19.48 23.23 -5.29
CA GLN A 29 -19.21 24.68 -5.31
C GLN A 29 -18.64 25.15 -6.66
N GLN A 30 -17.94 24.29 -7.39
CA GLN A 30 -17.31 24.61 -8.68
C GLN A 30 -18.21 24.31 -9.89
N GLN A 31 -19.36 23.67 -9.68
CA GLN A 31 -20.32 23.37 -10.75
C GLN A 31 -20.98 24.64 -11.35
N GLU A 32 -20.73 25.82 -10.78
CA GLU A 32 -21.10 27.13 -11.35
C GLU A 32 -20.09 27.64 -12.40
N GLU A 33 -18.86 27.11 -12.46
CA GLU A 33 -17.87 27.42 -13.51
C GLU A 33 -17.32 26.11 -14.11
N GLY A 34 -17.85 25.70 -15.26
CA GLY A 34 -17.65 24.39 -15.89
C GLY A 34 -16.19 23.91 -16.02
N GLY A 35 -15.71 23.20 -14.99
CA GLY A 35 -14.38 22.60 -14.89
C GLY A 35 -14.39 21.07 -14.94
N GLU A 36 -13.88 20.57 -16.07
CA GLU A 36 -13.31 19.27 -16.48
C GLU A 36 -13.22 18.12 -15.45
N GLU A 37 -13.97 17.03 -15.70
CA GLU A 37 -13.94 15.71 -15.04
C GLU A 37 -12.53 15.15 -14.72
N ALA A 38 -11.54 15.52 -15.54
CA ALA A 38 -10.14 15.13 -15.33
C ALA A 38 -9.52 15.71 -14.04
N GLN A 39 -9.91 16.92 -13.63
CA GLN A 39 -9.41 17.58 -12.43
C GLN A 39 -9.99 16.96 -11.15
N GLU A 40 -11.22 16.44 -11.23
CA GLU A 40 -11.87 15.71 -10.15
C GLU A 40 -11.17 14.37 -9.89
N LEU A 41 -10.93 13.61 -10.96
CA LEU A 41 -10.20 12.33 -10.87
C LEU A 41 -8.79 12.50 -10.33
N GLU A 42 -8.07 13.55 -10.75
CA GLU A 42 -6.74 13.88 -10.23
C GLU A 42 -6.78 14.10 -8.71
N THR A 43 -7.80 14.82 -8.23
CA THR A 43 -7.95 15.07 -6.80
C THR A 43 -8.26 13.79 -6.02
N ILE A 44 -9.16 12.94 -6.53
CA ILE A 44 -9.50 11.65 -5.92
C ILE A 44 -8.25 10.76 -5.83
N CYS A 45 -7.46 10.71 -6.89
CA CYS A 45 -6.25 9.89 -6.91
C CYS A 45 -5.14 10.44 -6.02
N LYS A 46 -5.05 11.76 -5.84
CA LYS A 46 -4.17 12.34 -4.83
C LYS A 46 -4.56 11.89 -3.41
N SER A 47 -5.84 11.94 -3.04
CA SER A 47 -6.31 11.45 -1.74
C SER A 47 -6.00 9.96 -1.54
N TRP A 48 -6.10 9.17 -2.61
CA TRP A 48 -5.74 7.75 -2.61
C TRP A 48 -4.24 7.51 -2.41
N ASP A 49 -3.39 8.28 -3.09
CA ASP A 49 -1.92 8.22 -2.93
C ASP A 49 -1.48 8.60 -1.49
N ASP A 50 -2.11 9.62 -0.91
CA ASP A 50 -1.86 10.06 0.46
C ASP A 50 -2.23 8.97 1.48
N PHE A 51 -3.37 8.30 1.27
CA PHE A 51 -3.77 7.13 2.06
C PHE A 51 -2.75 6.00 1.97
N HIS A 52 -2.31 5.66 0.76
CA HIS A 52 -1.33 4.61 0.54
C HIS A 52 -0.01 4.87 1.25
N THR A 53 0.47 6.12 1.21
CA THR A 53 1.68 6.54 1.91
C THR A 53 1.49 6.38 3.42
N CYS A 54 0.41 6.93 3.98
CA CYS A 54 0.08 6.82 5.41
C CYS A 54 -0.01 5.35 5.89
N ALA A 55 -0.75 4.52 5.17
CA ALA A 55 -0.96 3.13 5.51
C ALA A 55 0.37 2.34 5.47
N SER A 56 1.20 2.58 4.45
CA SER A 56 2.50 1.92 4.30
C SER A 56 3.47 2.31 5.44
N ASP A 57 3.48 3.58 5.83
CA ASP A 57 4.31 4.08 6.93
C ASP A 57 3.90 3.54 8.30
N VAL A 58 2.60 3.31 8.52
CA VAL A 58 2.10 2.71 9.76
C VAL A 58 2.39 1.20 9.79
N LEU A 59 2.12 0.49 8.70
CA LEU A 59 2.22 -0.98 8.64
C LEU A 59 3.68 -1.46 8.56
N SER A 60 4.58 -0.68 7.97
CA SER A 60 6.02 -1.01 7.90
C SER A 60 6.70 -1.14 9.26
N ARG A 61 6.09 -0.58 10.32
CA ARG A 61 6.62 -0.66 11.69
C ARG A 61 6.45 -2.05 12.32
N CYS A 62 5.53 -2.88 11.81
CA CYS A 62 5.21 -4.21 12.34
C CYS A 62 4.86 -5.21 11.21
N PRO A 63 5.86 -5.63 10.42
CA PRO A 63 5.63 -6.35 9.17
C PRO A 63 5.05 -7.76 9.34
N VAL A 64 5.36 -8.46 10.44
CA VAL A 64 4.91 -9.85 10.65
C VAL A 64 3.42 -9.89 10.99
N GLU A 65 2.99 -9.08 11.94
CA GLU A 65 1.59 -8.99 12.36
C GLU A 65 0.72 -8.39 11.25
N ALA A 66 1.20 -7.30 10.61
CA ALA A 66 0.50 -6.65 9.52
C ALA A 66 0.30 -7.57 8.31
N SER A 67 1.31 -8.36 7.92
CA SER A 67 1.22 -9.21 6.73
C SER A 67 0.20 -10.35 6.87
N SER A 68 0.09 -10.96 8.05
CA SER A 68 -0.87 -12.04 8.29
C SER A 68 -2.32 -11.56 8.22
N VAL A 69 -2.64 -10.45 8.87
CA VAL A 69 -3.98 -9.84 8.86
C VAL A 69 -4.30 -9.26 7.49
N TRP A 70 -3.35 -8.59 6.86
CA TRP A 70 -3.50 -8.06 5.51
C TRP A 70 -3.81 -9.16 4.49
N GLU A 71 -3.14 -10.31 4.59
CA GLU A 71 -3.45 -11.47 3.75
C GLU A 71 -4.88 -11.93 3.97
N SER A 72 -5.30 -12.16 5.22
CA SER A 72 -6.67 -12.56 5.56
C SER A 72 -7.71 -11.58 5.02
N LEU A 73 -7.51 -10.28 5.21
CA LEU A 73 -8.41 -9.22 4.71
C LEU A 73 -8.48 -9.23 3.19
N ARG A 74 -7.34 -9.44 2.49
CA ARG A 74 -7.30 -9.56 1.04
C ARG A 74 -8.06 -10.79 0.54
N GLN A 75 -8.03 -11.90 1.27
CA GLN A 75 -8.82 -13.08 0.90
C GLN A 75 -10.31 -12.84 1.04
N GLU A 76 -10.72 -12.11 2.08
CA GLU A 76 -12.11 -11.78 2.33
C GLU A 76 -12.64 -10.73 1.34
N SER A 77 -11.84 -9.71 1.01
CA SER A 77 -12.23 -8.69 0.04
C SER A 77 -12.46 -9.28 -1.36
N ARG A 78 -11.70 -10.31 -1.77
CA ARG A 78 -11.91 -11.04 -3.04
C ARG A 78 -13.27 -11.73 -3.14
N LYS A 79 -13.92 -12.02 -2.02
CA LYS A 79 -15.27 -12.62 -2.02
C LYS A 79 -16.37 -11.59 -2.23
N MET A 80 -16.06 -10.30 -2.03
CA MET A 80 -17.00 -9.21 -2.24
C MET A 80 -16.96 -8.77 -3.70
N GLN A 81 -18.12 -8.70 -4.36
CA GLN A 81 -18.24 -8.24 -5.75
C GLN A 81 -18.34 -6.71 -5.77
N PHE A 82 -17.24 -6.02 -5.49
CA PHE A 82 -17.19 -4.58 -5.69
C PHE A 82 -16.98 -4.26 -7.17
N GLN A 83 -17.87 -3.45 -7.75
CA GLN A 83 -17.67 -2.94 -9.11
C GLN A 83 -16.72 -1.75 -9.07
N GLY A 84 -15.52 -1.94 -9.60
CA GLY A 84 -14.46 -0.93 -9.61
C GLY A 84 -13.85 -0.67 -8.23
N ASN A 85 -12.63 -0.16 -8.22
CA ASN A 85 -11.98 0.31 -7.01
C ASN A 85 -10.99 1.46 -7.31
N LEU A 86 -10.57 2.17 -6.26
CA LEU A 86 -9.66 3.31 -6.38
C LEU A 86 -8.27 2.91 -6.90
N GLN A 87 -7.79 1.71 -6.57
CA GLN A 87 -6.53 1.21 -7.12
C GLN A 87 -6.62 1.09 -8.64
N GLU A 88 -7.69 0.49 -9.18
CA GLU A 88 -7.90 0.38 -10.62
C GLU A 88 -8.03 1.76 -11.27
N LEU A 89 -8.86 2.64 -10.70
CA LEU A 89 -9.10 3.98 -11.21
C LEU A 89 -7.80 4.82 -11.29
N CYS A 90 -6.99 4.77 -10.23
CA CYS A 90 -5.80 5.61 -10.10
C CYS A 90 -4.53 4.97 -10.68
N SER A 91 -4.49 3.66 -10.88
CA SER A 91 -3.35 2.98 -11.52
C SER A 91 -3.15 3.36 -12.99
N ALA A 92 -4.18 3.83 -13.68
CA ALA A 92 -4.06 4.31 -15.06
C ALA A 92 -3.17 5.58 -15.15
N ARG A 93 -3.20 6.42 -14.12
CA ARG A 93 -2.41 7.66 -14.02
C ARG A 93 -0.91 7.40 -13.91
N SER A 94 -0.50 6.41 -13.11
CA SER A 94 0.92 6.03 -12.97
C SER A 94 1.50 5.43 -14.25
N ARG A 95 0.70 4.77 -15.09
CA ARG A 95 1.11 4.28 -16.43
C ARG A 95 1.31 5.40 -17.45
N LEU A 96 0.60 6.53 -17.32
CA LEU A 96 0.76 7.69 -18.19
C LEU A 96 1.96 8.57 -17.77
N ALA A 97 2.27 8.61 -16.47
CA ALA A 97 3.42 9.35 -15.93
C ALA A 97 4.76 8.63 -16.11
N SER A 98 4.76 7.30 -16.31
CA SER A 98 5.96 6.49 -16.57
C SER A 98 5.70 5.59 -17.78
N PRO A 99 6.31 5.86 -18.96
CA PRO A 99 6.16 4.98 -20.12
C PRO A 99 6.92 3.68 -19.84
N GLN A 100 6.27 2.75 -19.15
CA GLN A 100 6.79 1.42 -18.88
C GLN A 100 6.52 0.52 -20.10
N PRO A 101 7.49 -0.29 -20.57
CA PRO A 101 7.29 -1.16 -21.72
C PRO A 101 6.15 -2.17 -21.49
N PRO A 102 5.42 -2.56 -22.54
CA PRO A 102 4.29 -3.49 -22.43
C PRO A 102 4.79 -4.86 -21.95
N GLY A 103 4.32 -5.31 -20.79
CA GLY A 103 4.64 -6.63 -20.23
C GLY A 103 5.25 -6.64 -18.83
N SER A 104 5.61 -5.48 -18.25
CA SER A 104 6.02 -5.43 -16.86
C SER A 104 4.78 -5.54 -15.94
N PRO A 105 4.73 -6.51 -15.01
CA PRO A 105 3.66 -6.57 -14.03
C PRO A 105 3.63 -5.22 -13.30
N ALA A 106 2.42 -4.66 -13.11
CA ALA A 106 2.26 -3.49 -12.26
C ALA A 106 3.03 -3.79 -10.98
N SER A 107 3.94 -2.89 -10.60
CA SER A 107 4.79 -3.06 -9.43
C SER A 107 3.91 -3.37 -8.22
N GLU A 108 3.70 -4.65 -7.94
CA GLU A 108 3.31 -5.16 -6.64
C GLU A 108 4.53 -4.91 -5.75
N THR A 109 4.73 -3.64 -5.40
CA THR A 109 5.78 -3.17 -4.49
C THR A 109 5.67 -3.84 -3.12
N ASN A 110 4.54 -4.51 -2.85
CA ASN A 110 4.29 -5.36 -1.69
C ASN A 110 4.92 -6.76 -1.73
N GLN A 111 5.62 -7.20 -2.80
CA GLN A 111 6.22 -8.55 -2.83
C GLN A 111 7.76 -8.57 -2.62
N ALA A 112 8.49 -7.55 -3.05
CA ALA A 112 9.97 -7.57 -3.01
C ALA A 112 10.56 -7.18 -1.65
N THR A 113 9.93 -6.24 -0.92
CA THR A 113 10.49 -5.68 0.32
C THR A 113 10.47 -6.67 1.50
N LEU A 114 9.57 -7.66 1.51
CA LEU A 114 9.45 -8.63 2.61
C LEU A 114 10.29 -9.91 2.43
N ARG A 115 10.82 -10.18 1.22
CA ARG A 115 11.63 -11.39 0.97
C ARG A 115 13.14 -11.21 1.21
N GLY A 116 13.63 -9.98 1.31
CA GLY A 116 15.07 -9.67 1.40
C GLY A 116 15.75 -10.05 2.71
N SER A 117 15.01 -10.32 3.79
CA SER A 117 15.60 -10.51 5.14
C SER A 117 15.92 -11.96 5.49
N ALA A 118 15.29 -12.94 4.83
CA ALA A 118 15.42 -14.36 5.20
C ALA A 118 16.78 -14.97 4.78
N THR A 119 17.30 -14.57 3.63
CA THR A 119 18.56 -15.12 3.08
C THR A 119 19.79 -14.65 3.87
N SER A 120 19.78 -13.41 4.36
CA SER A 120 20.84 -12.84 5.21
C SER A 120 20.94 -13.52 6.58
N LEU A 121 19.79 -13.84 7.20
CA LEU A 121 19.74 -14.53 8.48
C LEU A 121 20.22 -15.99 8.36
N HIS A 122 19.86 -16.66 7.27
CA HIS A 122 20.26 -18.04 7.03
C HIS A 122 21.78 -18.18 6.85
N ALA A 123 22.41 -17.27 6.09
CA ALA A 123 23.86 -17.24 5.93
C ALA A 123 24.59 -16.99 7.27
N ARG A 124 24.08 -16.06 8.10
CA ARG A 124 24.64 -15.81 9.44
C ARG A 124 24.51 -16.99 10.39
N LEU A 125 23.38 -17.69 10.35
CA LEU A 125 23.13 -18.85 11.20
C LEU A 125 24.05 -20.02 10.84
N LEU A 126 24.28 -20.27 9.54
CA LEU A 126 25.21 -21.30 9.09
C LEU A 126 26.65 -21.02 9.54
N VAL A 127 27.10 -19.76 9.47
CA VAL A 127 28.43 -19.36 9.97
C VAL A 127 28.54 -19.57 11.48
N LEU A 128 27.50 -19.21 12.25
CA LEU A 128 27.48 -19.38 13.70
C LEU A 128 27.50 -20.85 14.14
N LEU A 129 26.86 -21.74 13.37
CA LEU A 129 26.85 -23.18 13.64
C LEU A 129 28.17 -23.87 13.22
N ALA A 130 28.88 -23.34 12.23
CA ALA A 130 30.17 -23.87 11.80
C ALA A 130 31.33 -23.53 12.75
N LEU A 131 31.28 -22.36 13.41
CA LEU A 131 32.32 -21.91 14.36
C LEU A 131 32.61 -22.90 15.52
N PRO A 132 31.61 -23.42 16.26
CA PRO A 132 31.88 -24.34 17.36
C PRO A 132 32.44 -25.68 16.86
N LEU A 133 32.05 -26.13 15.68
CA LEU A 133 32.55 -27.38 15.10
C LEU A 133 34.06 -27.31 14.77
N ALA A 134 34.54 -26.13 14.37
CA ALA A 134 35.95 -25.90 14.05
C ALA A 134 36.86 -25.78 15.30
N LEU A 135 36.30 -25.48 16.48
CA LEU A 135 37.03 -25.42 17.75
C LEU A 135 37.13 -26.77 18.46
N LEU A 136 36.42 -27.79 17.97
CA LEU A 136 36.38 -29.15 18.52
C LEU A 136 37.24 -30.15 17.72
N LEU A 137 37.96 -29.69 16.68
CA LEU A 137 38.97 -30.45 15.94
C LEU A 137 40.39 -30.04 16.33
#